data_AF-A0A2S7J416-F1
#
_entry.id   AF-A0A2S7J416-F1
#
_cell.length_a   1.000
_cell.length_b   1.000
_cell.length_c   1.000
_cell.angle_alpha   90.00
_cell.angle_beta   90.00
_cell.angle_gamma   90.00
#
_symmetry.space_group_name_H-M   'P 1'
#
loop_
_entity.id
_entity.type
_entity.pdbx_description
1 polymer ?
#
loop_
_entity_poly.entity_id
_entity_poly.type
_entity_poly.pdbx_seq_one_letter_code
_entity_poly.pdbx_strand_id
1 'polypeptide(L)'
;MLKIALITSSLTLLAAASSFADEQKIEGVGLGREITCESGDVGIYGAENTVKLMGECGHVTVHGVSHKVTFENTRKISISGTNNTVSGGATQNLIVEVSNNLVTATLKKGTEPSVLEVSGAENIVNVKIDGPSQFDVSGANHQVTWSLADGSTEPTISISGADNDVTRAN
;
A
#
# COMPACT_ATOMS: atom_id res chain seq x y z
N MET A 1 -20.15 52.53 -47.90
CA MET A 1 -19.59 52.74 -46.55
C MET A 1 -19.25 51.37 -45.98
N LEU A 2 -17.97 51.03 -45.95
CA LEU A 2 -17.43 49.71 -45.63
C LEU A 2 -17.16 49.65 -44.11
N LYS A 3 -17.89 48.83 -43.36
CA LYS A 3 -17.65 48.58 -41.93
C LYS A 3 -16.88 47.26 -41.78
N ILE A 4 -15.57 47.37 -41.57
CA ILE A 4 -14.70 46.24 -41.20
C ILE A 4 -14.85 46.06 -39.69
N ALA A 5 -15.52 44.98 -39.28
CA ALA A 5 -15.58 44.56 -37.88
C ALA A 5 -14.39 43.63 -37.60
N LEU A 6 -13.41 44.11 -36.83
CA LEU A 6 -12.37 43.27 -36.24
C LEU A 6 -12.99 42.41 -35.14
N ILE A 7 -12.99 41.09 -35.33
CA ILE A 7 -13.33 40.11 -34.29
C ILE A 7 -12.01 39.63 -33.68
N THR A 8 -11.66 40.19 -32.53
CA THR A 8 -10.56 39.70 -31.68
C THR A 8 -11.01 38.42 -30.99
N SER A 9 -10.58 37.27 -31.49
CA SER A 9 -10.80 35.98 -30.84
C SER A 9 -9.77 35.79 -29.72
N SER A 10 -10.16 36.03 -28.48
CA SER A 10 -9.36 35.74 -27.28
C SER A 10 -9.30 34.23 -27.06
N LEU A 11 -8.11 33.65 -27.19
CA LEU A 11 -7.84 32.24 -26.91
C LEU A 11 -7.63 32.08 -25.40
N THR A 12 -8.66 31.62 -24.67
CA THR A 12 -8.58 31.26 -23.26
C THR A 12 -7.81 29.94 -23.13
N LEU A 13 -6.58 29.97 -22.61
CA LEU A 13 -5.90 28.76 -22.16
C LEU A 13 -6.61 28.24 -20.91
N LEU A 14 -7.29 27.09 -21.02
CA LEU A 14 -7.67 26.30 -19.84
C LEU A 14 -6.38 25.70 -19.26
N ALA A 15 -5.86 26.31 -18.20
CA ALA A 15 -4.91 25.65 -17.33
C ALA A 15 -5.64 24.50 -16.63
N ALA A 16 -5.33 23.25 -16.99
CA ALA A 16 -5.76 22.10 -16.20
C ALA A 16 -5.05 22.16 -14.85
N ALA A 17 -5.80 22.55 -13.81
CA ALA A 17 -5.32 22.40 -12.43
C ALA A 17 -5.29 20.90 -12.13
N SER A 18 -4.09 20.30 -12.17
CA SER A 18 -3.88 18.98 -11.58
C SER A 18 -4.09 19.11 -10.08
N SER A 19 -5.31 18.78 -9.62
CA SER A 19 -5.58 18.59 -8.21
C SER A 19 -4.84 17.32 -7.78
N PHE A 20 -3.63 17.47 -7.23
CA PHE A 20 -3.08 16.44 -6.37
C PHE A 20 -4.03 16.35 -5.17
N ALA A 21 -4.83 15.28 -5.11
CA ALA A 21 -5.66 15.04 -3.95
C ALA A 21 -4.75 14.97 -2.71
N ASP A 22 -5.01 15.84 -1.74
CA ASP A 22 -4.29 15.85 -0.46
C ASP A 22 -4.50 14.50 0.25
N GLU A 23 -3.50 14.06 1.01
CA GLU A 23 -3.59 12.79 1.75
C GLU A 23 -4.76 12.86 2.75
N GLN A 24 -5.65 11.88 2.71
CA GLN A 24 -6.71 11.77 3.70
C GLN A 24 -6.14 11.22 5.01
N LYS A 25 -5.92 12.11 5.98
CA LYS A 25 -5.38 11.75 7.29
C LYS A 25 -6.44 11.30 8.28
N ILE A 26 -6.16 10.20 8.96
CA ILE A 26 -6.88 9.66 10.11
C ILE A 26 -5.88 9.64 11.27
N GLU A 27 -5.97 10.59 12.17
CA GLU A 27 -5.04 10.73 13.28
C GLU A 27 -5.79 10.72 14.61
N GLY A 28 -5.34 9.88 15.54
CA GLY A 28 -5.93 9.80 16.88
C GLY A 28 -5.75 8.44 17.54
N VAL A 29 -6.55 8.22 18.58
CA VAL A 29 -6.55 6.98 19.37
C VAL A 29 -7.93 6.34 19.36
N GLY A 30 -8.01 5.05 19.01
CA GLY A 30 -9.24 4.26 19.11
C GLY A 30 -10.35 4.64 18.13
N LEU A 31 -10.00 5.29 17.01
CA LEU A 31 -10.98 5.73 16.00
C LEU A 31 -11.48 4.56 15.16
N GLY A 32 -12.78 4.53 14.86
CA GLY A 32 -13.39 3.63 13.86
C GLY A 32 -13.78 4.39 12.59
N ARG A 33 -13.29 3.99 11.42
CA ARG A 33 -13.59 4.67 10.14
C ARG A 33 -13.76 3.69 8.99
N GLU A 34 -14.68 4.01 8.07
CA GLU A 34 -14.73 3.41 6.74
C GLU A 34 -14.50 4.52 5.70
N ILE A 35 -13.59 4.27 4.76
CA ILE A 35 -13.18 5.23 3.73
C ILE A 35 -13.32 4.56 2.37
N THR A 36 -13.94 5.24 1.42
CA THR A 36 -13.98 4.83 0.01
C THR A 36 -12.91 5.60 -0.76
N CYS A 37 -12.00 4.88 -1.38
CA CYS A 37 -10.94 5.40 -2.22
C CYS A 37 -11.30 5.29 -3.71
N GLU A 38 -11.00 6.33 -4.48
CA GLU A 38 -11.01 6.28 -5.95
C GLU A 38 -9.60 6.28 -6.56
N SER A 39 -8.62 6.86 -5.85
CA SER A 39 -7.18 6.84 -6.19
C SER A 39 -6.30 7.60 -5.18
N GLY A 40 -6.91 8.31 -4.22
CA GLY A 40 -6.23 9.16 -3.24
C GLY A 40 -5.42 8.38 -2.20
N ASP A 41 -4.48 9.11 -1.59
CA ASP A 41 -3.62 8.58 -0.53
C ASP A 41 -4.33 8.68 0.83
N VAL A 42 -4.07 7.71 1.72
CA VAL A 42 -4.67 7.65 3.06
C VAL A 42 -3.57 7.43 4.08
N GLY A 43 -3.52 8.29 5.09
CA GLY A 43 -2.60 8.16 6.22
C GLY A 43 -3.34 7.82 7.50
N ILE A 44 -2.96 6.73 8.17
CA ILE A 44 -3.52 6.26 9.43
C ILE A 44 -2.43 6.42 10.50
N TYR A 45 -2.70 7.27 11.49
CA TYR A 45 -1.74 7.71 12.49
C TYR A 45 -2.26 7.55 13.92
N GLY A 46 -1.36 7.29 14.86
CA GLY A 46 -1.63 7.30 16.30
C GLY A 46 -1.66 5.90 16.90
N ALA A 47 -2.77 5.53 17.55
CA ALA A 47 -2.86 4.23 18.22
C ALA A 47 -4.25 3.59 18.10
N GLU A 48 -4.32 2.28 18.01
CA GLU A 48 -5.56 1.49 18.22
C GLU A 48 -6.74 1.82 17.28
N ASN A 49 -6.48 2.56 16.20
CA ASN A 49 -7.51 2.87 15.20
C ASN A 49 -7.91 1.61 14.43
N THR A 50 -9.21 1.47 14.14
CA THR A 50 -9.79 0.45 13.27
C THR A 50 -10.31 1.10 12.00
N VAL A 51 -9.70 0.79 10.86
CA VAL A 51 -10.00 1.45 9.58
C VAL A 51 -10.29 0.42 8.49
N LYS A 52 -11.34 0.66 7.71
CA LYS A 52 -11.67 -0.10 6.51
C LYS A 52 -11.57 0.78 5.28
N LEU A 53 -10.73 0.38 4.34
CA LEU A 53 -10.52 1.06 3.07
C LEU A 53 -11.20 0.26 1.96
N MET A 54 -12.09 0.91 1.22
CA MET A 54 -12.87 0.30 0.15
C MET A 54 -12.49 0.96 -1.18
N GLY A 55 -12.62 0.24 -2.30
CA GLY A 55 -12.21 0.73 -3.62
C GLY A 55 -10.70 0.70 -3.84
N GLU A 56 -10.21 1.68 -4.60
CA GLU A 56 -8.83 1.76 -5.10
C GLU A 56 -8.07 2.90 -4.41
N CYS A 57 -7.25 2.60 -3.42
CA CYS A 57 -6.40 3.60 -2.78
C CYS A 57 -5.08 3.80 -3.54
N GLY A 58 -4.50 4.99 -3.43
CA GLY A 58 -3.20 5.30 -4.00
C GLY A 58 -2.08 4.69 -3.14
N HIS A 59 -1.59 5.46 -2.20
CA HIS A 59 -0.66 5.05 -1.16
C HIS A 59 -1.34 5.07 0.19
N VAL A 60 -1.27 3.95 0.91
CA VAL A 60 -1.75 3.84 2.29
C VAL A 60 -0.56 3.83 3.24
N THR A 61 -0.53 4.78 4.17
CA THR A 61 0.42 4.80 5.28
C THR A 61 -0.28 4.31 6.55
N VAL A 62 0.27 3.29 7.20
CA VAL A 62 -0.13 2.84 8.53
C VAL A 62 1.02 3.10 9.48
N HIS A 63 0.93 4.16 10.28
CA HIS A 63 2.00 4.59 11.15
C HIS A 63 1.52 4.74 12.60
N GLY A 64 2.12 4.00 13.52
CA GLY A 64 1.71 4.01 14.91
C GLY A 64 1.63 2.62 15.51
N VAL A 65 0.74 2.45 16.50
CA VAL A 65 0.68 1.21 17.28
C VAL A 65 -0.71 0.59 17.27
N SER A 66 -0.75 -0.74 17.16
CA SER A 66 -1.97 -1.53 17.36
C SER A 66 -3.15 -1.15 16.45
N HIS A 67 -2.89 -0.59 15.26
CA HIS A 67 -3.95 -0.35 14.28
C HIS A 67 -4.51 -1.66 13.73
N LYS A 68 -5.80 -1.67 13.39
CA LYS A 68 -6.48 -2.73 12.65
C LYS A 68 -6.96 -2.16 11.33
N VAL A 69 -6.32 -2.53 10.23
CA VAL A 69 -6.62 -1.96 8.91
C VAL A 69 -7.05 -3.06 7.95
N THR A 70 -8.15 -2.83 7.26
CA THR A 70 -8.56 -3.65 6.11
C THR A 70 -8.59 -2.80 4.85
N PHE A 71 -8.25 -3.41 3.71
CA PHE A 71 -8.25 -2.70 2.43
C PHE A 71 -8.69 -3.63 1.28
N GLU A 72 -9.30 -3.07 0.25
CA GLU A 72 -9.66 -3.80 -0.98
C GLU A 72 -8.50 -3.79 -1.97
N ASN A 73 -8.13 -2.63 -2.49
CA ASN A 73 -6.99 -2.48 -3.40
C ASN A 73 -6.19 -1.21 -3.08
N THR A 74 -4.88 -1.29 -3.28
CA THR A 74 -3.99 -0.13 -3.18
C THR A 74 -2.81 -0.26 -4.13
N ARG A 75 -2.23 0.86 -4.59
CA ARG A 75 -0.97 0.78 -5.36
C ARG A 75 0.22 0.51 -4.45
N LYS A 76 0.20 1.10 -3.25
CA LYS A 76 1.25 0.91 -2.25
C LYS A 76 0.64 0.92 -0.86
N ILE A 77 1.16 0.08 0.02
CA ILE A 77 0.91 0.20 1.46
C ILE A 77 2.23 0.10 2.22
N SER A 78 2.45 1.05 3.12
CA SER A 78 3.61 1.12 4.01
C SER A 78 3.14 1.05 5.45
N ILE A 79 3.64 0.06 6.18
CA ILE A 79 3.38 -0.13 7.60
C ILE A 79 4.64 0.19 8.37
N SER A 80 4.64 1.31 9.08
CA SER A 80 5.77 1.80 9.85
C SER A 80 5.34 1.99 11.31
N GLY A 81 5.43 0.94 12.11
CA GLY A 81 4.88 0.95 13.45
C GLY A 81 4.99 -0.40 14.14
N THR A 82 4.34 -0.54 15.28
CA THR A 82 4.44 -1.76 16.09
C THR A 82 3.08 -2.37 16.38
N ASN A 83 2.97 -3.69 16.31
CA ASN A 83 1.74 -4.44 16.62
C ASN A 83 0.54 -4.11 15.71
N ASN A 84 0.75 -3.57 14.50
CA ASN A 84 -0.35 -3.31 13.59
C ASN A 84 -0.81 -4.61 12.92
N THR A 85 -2.12 -4.77 12.77
CA THR A 85 -2.73 -5.84 11.99
C THR A 85 -3.31 -5.24 10.72
N VAL A 86 -2.78 -5.65 9.56
CA VAL A 86 -3.25 -5.17 8.26
C VAL A 86 -3.62 -6.36 7.39
N SER A 87 -4.87 -6.44 6.98
CA SER A 87 -5.35 -7.59 6.21
C SER A 87 -6.26 -7.13 5.08
N GLY A 88 -6.01 -7.54 3.85
CA GLY A 88 -6.84 -7.08 2.75
C GLY A 88 -6.56 -7.73 1.41
N GLY A 89 -7.04 -7.07 0.37
CA GLY A 89 -6.95 -7.52 -1.01
C GLY A 89 -5.59 -7.24 -1.62
N ALA A 90 -5.56 -6.55 -2.77
CA ALA A 90 -4.37 -6.51 -3.62
C ALA A 90 -3.54 -5.23 -3.45
N THR A 91 -2.22 -5.39 -3.47
CA THR A 91 -1.27 -4.29 -3.56
C THR A 91 -0.14 -4.60 -4.53
N GLN A 92 0.40 -3.58 -5.19
CA GLN A 92 1.63 -3.74 -5.96
C GLN A 92 2.86 -3.70 -5.05
N ASN A 93 2.90 -2.76 -4.11
CA ASN A 93 4.04 -2.57 -3.22
C ASN A 93 3.60 -2.70 -1.77
N LEU A 94 4.21 -3.64 -1.05
CA LEU A 94 3.98 -3.86 0.37
C LEU A 94 5.30 -3.65 1.11
N ILE A 95 5.32 -2.67 2.02
CA ILE A 95 6.47 -2.36 2.87
C ILE A 95 6.04 -2.56 4.33
N VAL A 96 6.77 -3.39 5.07
CA VAL A 96 6.49 -3.73 6.47
C VAL A 96 7.76 -3.52 7.30
N GLU A 97 7.76 -2.51 8.16
CA GLU A 97 8.95 -2.08 8.89
C GLU A 97 8.74 -2.14 10.40
N VAL A 98 9.80 -1.83 11.14
CA VAL A 98 9.81 -1.68 12.61
C VAL A 98 9.63 -3.00 13.33
N SER A 99 8.44 -3.38 13.83
CA SER A 99 8.31 -4.68 14.48
C SER A 99 6.90 -5.19 14.74
N ASN A 100 6.78 -6.52 14.91
CA ASN A 100 5.58 -7.19 15.40
C ASN A 100 4.29 -6.89 14.61
N ASN A 101 4.40 -6.50 13.34
CA ASN A 101 3.23 -6.31 12.49
C ASN A 101 2.77 -7.65 11.93
N LEU A 102 1.44 -7.85 11.89
CA LEU A 102 0.80 -8.99 11.24
C LEU A 102 0.12 -8.51 9.96
N VAL A 103 0.60 -8.99 8.81
CA VAL A 103 0.13 -8.52 7.50
C VAL A 103 -0.37 -9.67 6.65
N THR A 104 -1.50 -9.49 5.98
CA THR A 104 -2.02 -10.42 4.96
C THR A 104 -2.47 -9.65 3.72
N ALA A 105 -1.95 -10.00 2.55
CA ALA A 105 -2.27 -9.31 1.29
C ALA A 105 -2.09 -10.21 0.06
N THR A 106 -2.63 -9.76 -1.08
CA THR A 106 -2.24 -10.27 -2.41
C THR A 106 -1.25 -9.30 -3.04
N LEU A 107 -0.08 -9.79 -3.45
CA LEU A 107 0.87 -9.04 -4.26
C LEU A 107 0.49 -9.20 -5.72
N LYS A 108 0.07 -8.11 -6.34
CA LYS A 108 -0.38 -8.12 -7.73
C LYS A 108 0.49 -7.19 -8.54
N LYS A 109 1.01 -7.71 -9.66
CA LYS A 109 1.84 -6.88 -10.56
C LYS A 109 1.05 -5.67 -11.06
N GLY A 110 1.74 -4.54 -11.17
CA GLY A 110 1.25 -3.38 -11.89
C GLY A 110 1.82 -3.37 -13.30
N THR A 111 2.40 -2.23 -13.69
CA THR A 111 3.28 -2.14 -14.86
C THR A 111 4.62 -2.85 -14.64
N GLU A 112 5.06 -2.90 -13.39
CA GLU A 112 6.27 -3.54 -12.92
C GLU A 112 5.94 -4.72 -11.99
N PRO A 113 6.90 -5.64 -11.75
CA PRO A 113 6.76 -6.66 -10.72
C PRO A 113 6.34 -6.07 -9.37
N SER A 114 5.54 -6.80 -8.60
CA SER A 114 5.18 -6.40 -7.23
C SER A 114 6.36 -6.54 -6.28
N VAL A 115 6.44 -5.69 -5.27
CA VAL A 115 7.52 -5.69 -4.29
C VAL A 115 6.98 -5.98 -2.90
N LEU A 116 7.66 -6.88 -2.18
CA LEU A 116 7.55 -7.03 -0.74
C LEU A 116 8.87 -6.63 -0.10
N GLU A 117 8.83 -5.63 0.77
CA GLU A 117 9.96 -5.26 1.63
C GLU A 117 9.58 -5.50 3.08
N VAL A 118 10.40 -6.27 3.79
CA VAL A 118 10.23 -6.52 5.23
C VAL A 118 11.54 -6.16 5.93
N SER A 119 11.45 -5.27 6.91
CA SER A 119 12.59 -4.81 7.70
C SER A 119 12.25 -4.68 9.19
N GLY A 120 13.27 -4.54 10.04
CA GLY A 120 13.11 -4.41 11.47
C GLY A 120 13.18 -5.75 12.20
N ALA A 121 12.17 -6.09 13.01
CA ALA A 121 12.15 -7.36 13.73
C ALA A 121 10.75 -7.98 13.91
N GLU A 122 10.64 -9.31 13.88
CA GLU A 122 9.45 -10.05 14.35
C GLU A 122 8.14 -9.77 13.58
N ASN A 123 8.22 -9.21 12.37
CA ASN A 123 7.05 -9.08 11.50
C ASN A 123 6.60 -10.44 10.94
N ILE A 124 5.29 -10.66 10.90
CA ILE A 124 4.64 -11.83 10.30
C ILE A 124 3.88 -11.37 9.06
N VAL A 125 4.26 -11.88 7.89
CA VAL A 125 3.69 -11.46 6.61
C VAL A 125 3.21 -12.66 5.82
N ASN A 126 1.93 -12.66 5.44
CA ASN A 126 1.31 -13.70 4.63
C ASN A 126 0.90 -13.11 3.29
N VAL A 127 1.47 -13.60 2.18
CA VAL A 127 1.16 -13.07 0.85
C VAL A 127 0.71 -14.13 -0.15
N LYS A 128 -0.27 -13.77 -0.97
CA LYS A 128 -0.57 -14.49 -2.21
C LYS A 128 0.05 -13.73 -3.38
N ILE A 129 0.80 -14.42 -4.23
CA ILE A 129 1.51 -13.82 -5.35
C ILE A 129 0.68 -14.00 -6.63
N ASP A 130 0.27 -12.89 -7.23
CA ASP A 130 -0.47 -12.80 -8.50
C ASP A 130 0.37 -12.04 -9.54
N GLY A 131 1.38 -12.72 -10.07
CA GLY A 131 2.33 -12.20 -11.05
C GLY A 131 3.78 -12.07 -10.53
N PRO A 132 4.72 -11.65 -11.41
CA PRO A 132 6.12 -11.50 -11.06
C PRO A 132 6.29 -10.61 -9.83
N SER A 133 7.10 -11.06 -8.88
CA SER A 133 7.31 -10.36 -7.62
C SER A 133 8.76 -10.47 -7.15
N GLN A 134 9.20 -9.47 -6.39
CA GLN A 134 10.50 -9.44 -5.74
C GLN A 134 10.32 -9.21 -4.24
N PHE A 135 11.00 -10.02 -3.44
CA PHE A 135 11.01 -9.92 -1.98
C PHE A 135 12.40 -9.47 -1.52
N ASP A 136 12.42 -8.50 -0.61
CA ASP A 136 13.59 -8.14 0.16
C ASP A 136 13.25 -8.24 1.66
N VAL A 137 13.88 -9.18 2.34
CA VAL A 137 13.66 -9.45 3.77
C VAL A 137 14.97 -9.24 4.50
N SER A 138 15.02 -8.21 5.34
CA SER A 138 16.20 -7.82 6.11
C SER A 138 15.83 -7.62 7.58
N GLY A 139 16.80 -7.67 8.49
CA GLY A 139 16.53 -7.53 9.93
C GLY A 139 16.50 -8.88 10.65
N ALA A 140 15.60 -9.07 11.60
CA ALA A 140 15.62 -10.26 12.44
C ALA A 140 14.26 -10.90 12.74
N ASN A 141 14.21 -12.23 12.79
CA ASN A 141 13.05 -13.00 13.24
C ASN A 141 11.76 -12.75 12.43
N HIS A 142 11.86 -12.36 11.16
CA HIS A 142 10.69 -12.24 10.29
C HIS A 142 10.15 -13.62 9.91
N GLN A 143 8.82 -13.73 9.84
CA GLN A 143 8.15 -14.91 9.29
C GLN A 143 7.33 -14.47 8.07
N VAL A 144 7.81 -14.82 6.88
CA VAL A 144 7.14 -14.53 5.62
C VAL A 144 6.64 -15.83 5.03
N THR A 145 5.31 -16.00 4.98
CA THR A 145 4.69 -17.13 4.29
C THR A 145 4.09 -16.67 2.97
N TRP A 146 4.34 -17.39 1.88
CA TRP A 146 3.85 -17.00 0.56
C TRP A 146 3.21 -18.16 -0.22
N SER A 147 2.23 -17.85 -1.06
CA SER A 147 1.56 -18.80 -1.96
C SER A 147 1.44 -18.22 -3.36
N LEU A 148 1.16 -19.06 -4.36
CA LEU A 148 0.95 -18.63 -5.74
C LEU A 148 -0.53 -18.60 -6.10
N ALA A 149 -0.95 -17.57 -6.83
CA ALA A 149 -2.14 -17.66 -7.66
C ALA A 149 -1.90 -18.60 -8.86
N ASP A 150 -2.98 -19.13 -9.43
CA ASP A 150 -2.89 -19.99 -10.60
C ASP A 150 -2.18 -19.29 -11.75
N GLY A 151 -1.20 -19.98 -12.35
CA GLY A 151 -0.41 -19.44 -13.46
C GLY A 151 0.61 -18.37 -13.09
N SER A 152 0.78 -18.05 -11.79
CA SER A 152 1.85 -17.17 -11.33
C SER A 152 3.19 -17.88 -11.21
N THR A 153 4.26 -17.09 -11.24
CA THR A 153 5.64 -17.56 -11.07
C THR A 153 6.14 -17.28 -9.67
N GLU A 154 7.14 -18.04 -9.23
CA GLU A 154 7.82 -17.82 -7.96
C GLU A 154 8.49 -16.44 -7.92
N PRO A 155 8.56 -15.80 -6.73
CA PRO A 155 9.22 -14.51 -6.56
C PRO A 155 10.74 -14.68 -6.56
N THR A 156 11.45 -13.61 -6.88
CA THR A 156 12.87 -13.51 -6.51
C THR A 156 12.95 -13.10 -5.04
N ILE A 157 13.80 -13.77 -4.25
CA ILE A 157 13.87 -13.54 -2.80
C ILE A 157 15.30 -13.21 -2.39
N SER A 158 15.48 -12.08 -1.72
CA SER A 158 16.69 -11.69 -1.00
C SER A 158 16.41 -11.76 0.50
N ILE A 159 17.29 -12.42 1.25
CA ILE A 159 17.18 -12.55 2.72
C ILE A 159 18.52 -12.16 3.33
N SER A 160 18.50 -11.27 4.31
CA SER A 160 19.68 -10.84 5.07
C SER A 160 19.36 -10.64 6.56
N GLY A 161 20.38 -10.61 7.41
CA GLY A 161 20.22 -10.47 8.86
C GLY A 161 20.18 -11.82 9.59
N ALA A 162 19.32 -11.95 10.61
CA ALA A 162 19.34 -13.11 11.53
C ALA A 162 17.96 -13.76 11.66
N ASP A 163 17.91 -15.09 11.55
CA ASP A 163 16.72 -15.90 11.90
C ASP A 163 15.42 -15.51 11.16
N ASN A 164 15.54 -15.00 9.93
CA ASN A 164 14.38 -14.76 9.06
C ASN A 164 13.95 -16.07 8.37
N ASP A 165 12.67 -16.41 8.48
CA ASP A 165 12.03 -17.53 7.82
C ASP A 165 11.14 -17.03 6.67
N VAL A 166 11.44 -17.46 5.45
CA VAL A 166 10.67 -17.14 4.26
C VAL A 166 10.28 -18.43 3.56
N THR A 167 9.04 -18.86 3.77
CA THR A 167 8.57 -20.20 3.42
C THR A 167 7.35 -20.15 2.50
N ARG A 168 7.32 -21.06 1.53
CA ARG A 168 6.16 -21.27 0.67
C ARG A 168 5.09 -22.06 1.44
N ALA A 169 3.85 -21.59 1.45
CA ALA A 169 2.70 -22.34 1.92
C ALA A 169 2.47 -23.58 1.04
N ASN A 170 2.22 -24.73 1.69
CA ASN A 170 1.90 -25.99 1.02
C ASN A 170 0.55 -25.96 0.33
#